data_AF-A0A1I4W672-F1
#
_entry.id   AF-A0A1I4W672-F1
#
_cell.length_a   1.000
_cell.length_b   1.000
_cell.length_c   1.000
_cell.angle_alpha   90.00
_cell.angle_beta   90.00
_cell.angle_gamma   90.00
#
_symmetry.space_group_name_H-M   'P 1'
#
loop_
_entity.id
_entity.type
_entity.pdbx_description
1 polymer ?
#
loop_
_entity_poly.entity_id
_entity_poly.type
_entity_poly.pdbx_seq_one_letter_code
_entity_poly.pdbx_strand_id
1 'polypeptide(L)'
;MKRLYLLFSLLFFMSINSWGAPSIVKTNSNPDKKNNLNSLNSKDKTLQKELEEFEEIQRESEYLKILIKNKNLMKELGIKDRDDIFDKENRDREIKDIYLVSTFKEGIGPEKATILIAGKGMKILKKGDLITRKIEVTSIKKGDVKVTFLPSGNSYDLNCLNY
;
A
#
# COMPACT_ATOMS: atom_id res chain seq x y z
N MET A 1 20.09 23.37 23.88
CA MET A 1 18.88 22.50 23.85
C MET A 1 19.34 21.06 23.68
N LYS A 2 18.64 20.09 24.28
CA LYS A 2 19.15 18.71 24.48
C LYS A 2 19.02 17.86 23.21
N ARG A 3 20.08 17.14 22.82
CA ARG A 3 20.00 15.94 21.97
C ARG A 3 20.28 14.73 22.86
N LEU A 4 19.30 13.85 23.04
CA LEU A 4 19.46 12.61 23.81
C LEU A 4 18.53 11.53 23.25
N TYR A 5 19.01 10.82 22.23
CA TYR A 5 18.39 9.59 21.71
C TYR A 5 19.53 8.67 21.24
N LEU A 6 20.12 7.94 22.19
CA LEU A 6 21.08 6.87 21.92
C LEU A 6 21.28 6.02 23.19
N LEU A 7 20.22 5.30 23.59
CA LEU A 7 20.26 4.33 24.69
C LEU A 7 18.97 3.46 24.65
N PHE A 8 18.95 2.46 23.76
CA PHE A 8 18.19 1.20 23.93
C PHE A 8 18.55 0.18 22.81
N SER A 9 19.85 0.00 22.56
CA SER A 9 20.38 -0.98 21.58
C SER A 9 21.47 -1.86 22.21
N LEU A 10 21.13 -2.49 23.34
CA LEU A 10 21.88 -3.60 23.93
C LEU A 10 20.91 -4.39 24.83
N LEU A 11 21.13 -5.71 24.98
CA LEU A 11 20.27 -6.67 25.70
C LEU A 11 18.98 -7.12 24.97
N PHE A 12 19.10 -7.87 23.86
CA PHE A 12 18.54 -9.24 23.77
C PHE A 12 19.03 -10.01 22.51
N PHE A 13 20.35 -10.15 22.36
CA PHE A 13 20.94 -11.19 21.51
C PHE A 13 21.87 -12.04 22.40
N MET A 14 21.91 -13.35 22.14
CA MET A 14 22.61 -14.40 22.91
C MET A 14 21.86 -15.03 24.10
N SER A 15 20.77 -15.73 23.81
CA SER A 15 20.44 -17.09 24.29
C SER A 15 19.14 -17.51 23.57
N ILE A 16 18.89 -18.74 23.10
CA ILE A 16 19.57 -20.04 23.27
C ILE A 16 19.66 -20.73 21.89
N ASN A 17 20.84 -21.24 21.51
CA ASN A 17 20.93 -22.33 20.53
C ASN A 17 20.74 -23.66 21.28
N SER A 18 19.59 -24.32 21.12
CA SER A 18 19.45 -25.73 21.51
C SER A 18 18.57 -26.49 20.52
N TRP A 19 19.23 -27.36 19.78
CA TRP A 19 18.64 -28.38 18.90
C TRP A 19 17.60 -29.22 19.66
N GLY A 20 16.40 -29.41 19.11
CA GLY A 20 15.39 -30.25 19.75
C GLY A 20 14.02 -30.29 19.06
N ALA A 21 13.84 -31.24 18.14
CA ALA A 21 12.56 -31.96 17.99
C ALA A 21 12.71 -33.29 18.77
N PRO A 22 11.65 -34.00 19.23
CA PRO A 22 10.21 -33.91 18.87
C PRO A 22 9.39 -33.35 20.08
N SER A 23 8.07 -33.52 20.28
CA SER A 23 7.06 -34.44 19.73
C SER A 23 5.61 -33.95 19.87
N ILE A 24 4.66 -34.66 19.24
CA ILE A 24 3.22 -34.51 19.48
C ILE A 24 2.82 -35.40 20.66
N VAL A 25 2.31 -34.81 21.74
CA VAL A 25 1.68 -35.54 22.84
C VAL A 25 0.16 -35.44 22.73
N LYS A 26 -0.50 -36.56 22.40
CA LYS A 26 -1.93 -36.73 22.64
C LYS A 26 -2.14 -37.14 24.09
N THR A 27 -2.95 -36.40 24.84
CA THR A 27 -3.53 -36.87 26.10
C THR A 27 -5.03 -36.65 26.11
N ASN A 28 -5.77 -37.76 26.01
CA ASN A 28 -7.19 -37.79 26.37
C ASN A 28 -7.32 -37.80 27.89
N SER A 29 -8.02 -36.82 28.47
CA SER A 29 -8.69 -36.97 29.76
C SER A 29 -9.92 -36.05 29.82
N ASN A 30 -11.06 -36.67 30.09
CA ASN A 30 -12.38 -36.04 30.23
C ASN A 30 -12.77 -36.02 31.73
N PRO A 31 -13.91 -35.44 32.13
CA PRO A 31 -14.26 -34.01 32.19
C PRO A 31 -14.10 -33.45 33.64
N ASP A 32 -14.92 -32.47 34.03
CA ASP A 32 -15.18 -31.99 35.39
C ASP A 32 -14.15 -31.08 36.10
N LYS A 33 -14.11 -29.82 35.65
CA LYS A 33 -14.26 -28.71 36.61
C LYS A 33 -14.88 -27.45 36.01
N LYS A 34 -16.19 -27.29 36.22
CA LYS A 34 -16.98 -26.12 35.83
C LYS A 34 -16.77 -24.95 36.83
N ASN A 35 -15.53 -24.47 36.97
CA ASN A 35 -15.22 -23.32 37.82
C ASN A 35 -15.08 -22.03 36.99
N ASN A 36 -16.16 -21.27 37.04
CA ASN A 36 -16.34 -19.87 36.65
C ASN A 36 -15.05 -19.02 36.67
N LEU A 37 -14.65 -18.48 35.51
CA LEU A 37 -13.50 -17.58 35.36
C LEU A 37 -13.88 -16.30 34.59
N ASN A 38 -15.04 -15.75 34.92
CA ASN A 38 -15.50 -14.44 34.46
C ASN A 38 -14.77 -13.28 35.19
N SER A 39 -13.46 -13.13 34.97
CA SER A 39 -12.76 -11.85 35.12
C SER A 39 -11.39 -11.85 34.43
N LEU A 40 -11.36 -12.07 33.11
CA LEU A 40 -10.21 -11.64 32.30
C LEU A 40 -10.08 -10.12 32.45
N ASN A 41 -8.99 -9.67 33.08
CA ASN A 41 -8.78 -8.27 33.40
C ASN A 41 -8.55 -7.49 32.09
N SER A 42 -8.86 -6.19 32.08
CA SER A 42 -8.78 -5.39 30.85
C SER A 42 -7.39 -5.41 30.22
N LYS A 43 -6.33 -5.50 31.04
CA LYS A 43 -4.93 -5.64 30.61
C LYS A 43 -4.63 -6.96 29.87
N ASP A 44 -5.21 -8.08 30.30
CA ASP A 44 -4.93 -9.39 29.71
C ASP A 44 -5.47 -9.46 28.28
N LYS A 45 -6.62 -8.82 28.03
CA LYS A 45 -7.21 -8.67 26.69
C LYS A 45 -6.37 -7.76 25.78
N THR A 46 -5.72 -6.74 26.35
CA THR A 46 -4.79 -5.88 25.58
C THR A 46 -3.56 -6.66 25.16
N LEU A 47 -2.91 -7.37 26.10
CA LEU A 47 -1.72 -8.18 25.84
C LEU A 47 -1.99 -9.30 24.83
N GLN A 48 -3.17 -9.93 24.89
CA GLN A 48 -3.56 -10.93 23.90
C GLN A 48 -3.68 -10.33 22.49
N LYS A 49 -4.27 -9.14 22.35
CA LYS A 49 -4.38 -8.44 21.07
C LYS A 49 -3.01 -8.00 20.53
N GLU A 50 -2.12 -7.48 21.39
CA GLU A 50 -0.75 -7.12 21.03
C GLU A 50 0.06 -8.35 20.56
N LEU A 51 -0.17 -9.53 21.16
CA LEU A 51 0.44 -10.79 20.73
C LEU A 51 -0.07 -11.24 19.36
N GLU A 52 -1.39 -11.21 19.14
CA GLU A 52 -2.02 -11.55 17.85
C GLU A 52 -1.52 -10.65 16.71
N GLU A 53 -1.42 -9.33 16.96
CA GLU A 53 -0.84 -8.34 16.02
C GLU A 53 0.65 -8.61 15.74
N PHE A 54 1.44 -8.96 16.77
CA PHE A 54 2.86 -9.30 16.60
C PHE A 54 3.08 -10.56 15.76
N GLU A 55 2.28 -11.62 15.99
CA GLU A 55 2.34 -12.83 15.16
C GLU A 55 1.94 -12.56 13.70
N GLU A 56 0.95 -11.69 13.46
CA GLU A 56 0.55 -11.29 12.12
C GLU A 56 1.71 -10.58 11.38
N ILE A 57 2.33 -9.60 12.04
CA ILE A 57 3.53 -8.90 11.52
C ILE A 57 4.68 -9.88 11.24
N GLN A 58 4.91 -10.89 12.09
CA GLN A 58 5.91 -11.92 11.83
C GLN A 58 5.61 -12.73 10.58
N ARG A 59 4.38 -13.24 10.44
CA ARG A 59 3.91 -14.01 9.26
C ARG A 59 4.04 -13.20 7.97
N GLU A 60 3.65 -11.93 7.98
CA GLU A 60 3.83 -11.03 6.83
C GLU A 60 5.32 -10.82 6.50
N SER A 61 6.18 -10.65 7.51
CA SER A 61 7.62 -10.47 7.30
C SER A 61 8.28 -11.69 6.64
N GLU A 62 7.83 -12.90 6.95
CA GLU A 62 8.33 -14.13 6.35
C GLU A 62 7.85 -14.30 4.92
N TYR A 63 6.57 -14.03 4.65
CA TYR A 63 6.02 -14.00 3.30
C TYR A 63 6.79 -13.03 2.39
N LEU A 64 7.08 -11.81 2.88
CA LEU A 64 7.86 -10.81 2.15
C LEU A 64 9.30 -11.27 1.86
N LYS A 65 9.98 -11.92 2.82
CA LYS A 65 11.33 -12.49 2.62
C LYS A 65 11.32 -13.57 1.53
N ILE A 66 10.34 -14.46 1.54
CA ILE A 66 10.16 -15.50 0.52
C ILE A 66 9.91 -14.88 -0.85
N LEU A 67 9.03 -13.89 -0.93
CA LEU A 67 8.70 -13.19 -2.18
C LEU A 67 9.93 -12.47 -2.77
N ILE A 68 10.71 -11.76 -1.97
CA ILE A 68 11.96 -11.11 -2.41
C ILE A 68 12.98 -12.15 -2.89
N LYS A 69 13.18 -13.24 -2.14
CA LYS A 69 14.11 -14.31 -2.51
C LYS A 69 13.72 -14.96 -3.84
N ASN A 70 12.43 -15.22 -4.05
CA ASN A 70 11.92 -15.79 -5.28
C ASN A 70 12.05 -14.82 -6.47
N LYS A 71 11.77 -13.52 -6.29
CA LYS A 71 11.98 -12.50 -7.36
C LYS A 71 13.46 -12.40 -7.76
N ASN A 72 14.39 -12.47 -6.81
CA ASN A 72 15.83 -12.49 -7.12
C ASN A 72 16.22 -13.76 -7.88
N LEU A 73 15.75 -14.93 -7.44
CA LEU A 73 16.00 -16.21 -8.12
C LEU A 73 15.42 -16.25 -9.55
N MET A 74 14.20 -15.73 -9.76
CA MET A 74 13.59 -15.60 -11.08
C MET A 74 14.46 -14.74 -12.00
N LYS A 75 14.96 -13.61 -11.51
CA LYS A 75 15.87 -12.71 -12.23
C LYS A 75 17.20 -13.37 -12.58
N GLU A 76 17.80 -14.14 -11.67
CA GLU A 76 19.02 -14.93 -11.91
C GLU A 76 18.81 -16.01 -12.98
N LEU A 77 17.66 -16.69 -12.96
CA LEU A 77 17.27 -17.71 -13.93
C LEU A 77 16.78 -17.13 -15.28
N GLY A 78 16.76 -15.80 -15.45
CA GLY A 78 16.24 -15.13 -16.65
C GLY A 78 14.72 -15.28 -16.84
N ILE A 79 14.01 -15.76 -15.81
CA ILE A 79 12.56 -15.91 -15.80
C ILE A 79 11.97 -14.51 -15.54
N LYS A 80 11.28 -13.97 -16.54
CA LYS A 80 10.53 -12.72 -16.41
C LYS A 80 9.39 -12.90 -15.41
N ASP A 81 9.22 -11.93 -14.51
CA ASP A 81 8.06 -11.92 -13.63
C ASP A 81 6.77 -11.75 -14.45
N ARG A 82 5.63 -12.17 -13.89
CA ARG A 82 4.31 -11.90 -14.48
C ARG A 82 4.17 -10.40 -14.75
N ASP A 83 4.59 -9.58 -13.80
CA ASP A 83 4.55 -8.12 -13.91
C ASP A 83 5.41 -7.65 -15.12
N ASP A 84 6.65 -8.14 -15.25
CA ASP A 84 7.54 -7.85 -16.39
C ASP A 84 6.97 -8.26 -17.77
N ILE A 85 6.15 -9.30 -17.81
CA ILE A 85 5.49 -9.82 -19.02
C ILE A 85 4.31 -8.91 -19.44
N PHE A 86 3.56 -8.38 -18.48
CA PHE A 86 2.34 -7.60 -18.74
C PHE A 86 2.53 -6.07 -18.64
N ASP A 87 3.63 -5.55 -18.08
CA ASP A 87 3.80 -4.12 -17.77
C ASP A 87 4.11 -3.20 -18.96
N LYS A 88 4.33 -3.74 -20.17
CA LYS A 88 4.44 -2.89 -21.36
C LYS A 88 3.10 -2.29 -21.81
N GLU A 89 1.97 -2.94 -21.52
CA GLU A 89 0.61 -2.53 -21.92
C GLU A 89 -0.21 -1.89 -20.79
N ASN A 90 0.25 -1.96 -19.54
CA ASN A 90 -0.53 -1.53 -18.36
C ASN A 90 -0.32 -0.08 -17.92
N ARG A 91 0.65 0.64 -18.50
CA ARG A 91 1.01 2.00 -18.06
C ARG A 91 -0.09 3.03 -18.26
N ASP A 92 -1.04 2.76 -19.15
CA ASP A 92 -2.19 3.65 -19.40
C ASP A 92 -3.34 3.48 -18.40
N ARG A 93 -3.36 2.43 -17.55
CA ARG A 93 -4.55 2.13 -16.72
C ARG A 93 -4.98 3.30 -15.84
N GLU A 94 -4.04 3.95 -15.15
CA GLU A 94 -4.37 5.08 -14.26
C GLU A 94 -4.87 6.32 -15.02
N ILE A 95 -4.56 6.47 -16.31
CA ILE A 95 -5.07 7.55 -17.19
C ILE A 95 -6.39 7.14 -17.85
N LYS A 96 -6.58 5.85 -18.19
CA LYS A 96 -7.84 5.30 -18.75
C LYS A 96 -9.02 5.50 -17.80
N ASP A 97 -8.78 5.52 -16.49
CA ASP A 97 -9.78 5.79 -15.45
C ASP A 97 -10.04 7.29 -15.19
N ILE A 98 -9.39 8.20 -15.94
CA ILE A 98 -9.48 9.66 -15.77
C ILE A 98 -10.08 10.29 -17.04
N TYR A 99 -11.20 10.98 -16.86
CA TYR A 99 -11.95 11.59 -17.96
C TYR A 99 -12.13 13.10 -17.74
N LEU A 100 -11.91 13.88 -18.79
CA LEU A 100 -12.25 15.30 -18.80
C LEU A 100 -13.76 15.46 -19.05
N VAL A 101 -14.47 16.09 -18.12
CA VAL A 101 -15.91 16.35 -18.21
C VAL A 101 -16.17 17.75 -18.79
N SER A 102 -15.45 18.76 -18.29
CA SER A 102 -15.59 20.13 -18.79
C SER A 102 -14.39 21.00 -18.42
N THR A 103 -14.23 22.14 -19.11
CA THR A 103 -13.28 23.20 -18.75
C THR A 103 -14.02 24.53 -18.69
N PHE A 104 -13.69 25.38 -17.72
CA PHE A 104 -14.39 26.64 -17.49
C PHE A 104 -13.48 27.70 -16.85
N LYS A 105 -13.91 28.97 -16.94
CA LYS A 105 -13.26 30.11 -16.28
C LYS A 105 -14.24 30.78 -15.33
N GLU A 106 -13.76 31.13 -14.15
CA GLU A 106 -14.46 32.01 -13.21
C GLU A 106 -13.96 33.44 -13.42
N GLY A 107 -14.74 34.24 -14.15
CA GLY A 107 -14.40 35.63 -14.48
C GLY A 107 -13.07 35.75 -15.25
N ILE A 108 -12.15 36.56 -14.73
CA ILE A 108 -10.81 36.83 -15.31
C ILE A 108 -9.77 35.79 -14.79
N GLY A 109 -10.21 34.79 -14.02
CA GLY A 109 -9.33 33.78 -13.42
C GLY A 109 -8.71 32.78 -14.42
N PRO A 110 -7.75 31.96 -13.96
CA PRO A 110 -7.20 30.87 -14.76
C PRO A 110 -8.27 29.82 -15.11
N GLU A 111 -8.05 29.11 -16.21
CA GLU A 111 -8.95 28.03 -16.63
C GLU A 111 -8.85 26.83 -15.68
N LYS A 112 -10.01 26.30 -15.30
CA LYS A 112 -10.18 25.12 -14.45
C LYS A 112 -10.76 23.96 -15.26
N ALA A 113 -10.49 22.75 -14.83
CA ALA A 113 -11.02 21.53 -15.42
C ALA A 113 -11.85 20.74 -14.40
N THR A 114 -13.01 20.25 -14.82
CA THR A 114 -13.79 19.25 -14.10
C THR A 114 -13.40 17.88 -14.64
N ILE A 115 -12.86 17.04 -13.77
CA ILE A 115 -12.33 15.72 -14.13
C ILE A 115 -13.06 14.66 -13.31
N LEU A 116 -13.56 13.63 -13.99
CA LEU A 116 -14.11 12.41 -13.37
C LEU A 116 -12.99 11.38 -13.23
N ILE A 117 -12.88 10.78 -12.05
CA ILE A 117 -11.99 9.65 -11.79
C ILE A 117 -12.86 8.44 -11.44
N ALA A 118 -12.78 7.37 -12.23
CA ALA A 118 -13.55 6.15 -12.01
C ALA A 118 -13.31 5.61 -10.58
N GLY A 119 -14.40 5.26 -9.89
CA GLY A 119 -14.36 4.80 -8.49
C GLY A 119 -13.97 5.85 -7.43
N LYS A 120 -13.63 7.10 -7.80
CA LYS A 120 -13.25 8.17 -6.85
C LYS A 120 -14.08 9.46 -6.99
N GLY A 121 -14.92 9.57 -8.02
CA GLY A 121 -15.82 10.70 -8.24
C GLY A 121 -15.17 11.87 -8.98
N MET A 122 -15.82 13.03 -8.93
CA MET A 122 -15.42 14.23 -9.67
C MET A 122 -14.53 15.16 -8.83
N LYS A 123 -13.61 15.86 -9.50
CA LYS A 123 -12.78 16.93 -8.92
C LYS A 123 -12.73 18.13 -9.87
N ILE A 124 -12.59 19.32 -9.28
CA ILE A 124 -12.23 20.55 -10.00
C ILE A 124 -10.75 20.81 -9.75
N LEU A 125 -9.99 21.06 -10.82
CA LEU A 125 -8.53 21.19 -10.78
C LEU A 125 -8.07 22.40 -11.61
N LYS A 126 -6.95 23.01 -11.21
CA LYS A 126 -6.21 24.04 -11.95
C LYS A 126 -4.83 23.50 -12.37
N LYS A 127 -4.11 24.25 -13.21
CA LYS A 127 -2.71 23.97 -13.53
C LYS A 127 -1.85 23.89 -12.24
N GLY A 128 -1.02 22.87 -12.14
CA GLY A 128 -0.16 22.56 -10.99
C GLY A 128 -0.82 21.64 -9.95
N ASP A 129 -2.10 21.32 -10.08
CA ASP A 129 -2.76 20.38 -9.16
C ASP A 129 -2.47 18.92 -9.53
N LEU A 130 -2.47 18.04 -8.52
CA LEU A 130 -2.31 16.60 -8.67
C LEU A 130 -3.68 15.91 -8.77
N ILE A 131 -3.91 15.16 -9.86
CA ILE A 131 -5.11 14.30 -10.02
C ILE A 131 -5.01 13.10 -9.06
N THR A 132 -3.85 12.44 -9.13
CA THR A 132 -3.40 11.36 -8.24
C THR A 132 -1.96 11.67 -7.77
N ARG A 133 -1.39 10.85 -6.89
CA ARG A 133 -0.02 11.04 -6.38
C ARG A 133 1.09 11.00 -7.46
N LYS A 134 0.76 10.65 -8.71
CA LYS A 134 1.71 10.50 -9.83
C LYS A 134 1.38 11.36 -11.06
N ILE A 135 0.21 12.02 -11.10
CA ILE A 135 -0.30 12.72 -12.30
C ILE A 135 -0.57 14.18 -11.95
N GLU A 136 0.17 15.09 -12.58
CA GLU A 136 0.04 16.55 -12.42
C GLU A 136 -0.63 17.18 -13.65
N VAL A 137 -1.50 18.17 -13.45
CA VAL A 137 -2.10 18.96 -14.53
C VAL A 137 -1.14 20.05 -14.99
N THR A 138 -0.53 19.91 -16.17
CA THR A 138 0.46 20.87 -16.69
C THR A 138 -0.14 21.95 -17.60
N SER A 139 -1.29 21.69 -18.22
CA SER A 139 -2.02 22.68 -19.02
C SER A 139 -3.53 22.46 -18.97
N ILE A 140 -4.29 23.54 -18.96
CA ILE A 140 -5.75 23.56 -19.16
C ILE A 140 -6.04 24.64 -20.20
N LYS A 141 -6.81 24.28 -21.21
CA LYS A 141 -7.37 25.15 -22.24
C LYS A 141 -8.84 24.76 -22.46
N LYS A 142 -9.59 25.59 -23.19
CA LYS A 142 -10.99 25.28 -23.52
C LYS A 142 -11.11 23.94 -24.27
N GLY A 143 -11.63 22.92 -23.59
CA GLY A 143 -11.84 21.56 -24.11
C GLY A 143 -10.58 20.67 -24.18
N ASP A 144 -9.44 21.09 -23.65
CA ASP A 144 -8.16 20.35 -23.70
C ASP A 144 -7.43 20.46 -22.35
N VAL A 145 -7.00 19.32 -21.81
CA VAL A 145 -6.21 19.25 -20.57
C VAL A 145 -5.04 18.32 -20.77
N LYS A 146 -3.84 18.85 -20.54
CA LYS A 146 -2.59 18.11 -20.58
C LYS A 146 -2.12 17.77 -19.17
N VAL A 147 -1.72 16.53 -18.99
CA VAL A 147 -1.22 15.98 -17.73
C VAL A 147 0.16 15.37 -17.91
N THR A 148 0.97 15.37 -16.87
CA THR A 148 2.30 14.74 -16.87
C THR A 148 2.40 13.69 -15.78
N PHE A 149 2.93 12.52 -16.14
CA PHE A 149 3.19 11.43 -15.21
C PHE A 149 4.57 11.64 -14.56
N LEU A 150 4.60 12.11 -13.32
CA LEU A 150 5.81 12.57 -12.63
C LEU A 150 6.96 11.52 -12.58
N PRO A 151 6.72 10.21 -12.41
CA PRO A 151 7.79 9.22 -12.44
C PRO A 151 8.50 9.05 -13.79
N SER A 152 7.93 9.49 -14.91
CA SER A 152 8.55 9.36 -16.24
C SER A 152 8.71 10.66 -17.02
N GLY A 153 8.04 11.76 -16.60
CA GLY A 153 8.00 13.01 -17.34
C GLY A 153 7.14 12.99 -18.61
N ASN A 154 6.51 11.84 -18.93
CA ASN A 154 5.65 11.72 -20.11
C ASN A 154 4.40 12.60 -19.95
N SER A 155 4.04 13.30 -21.02
CA SER A 155 2.82 14.11 -21.07
C SER A 155 1.75 13.46 -21.95
N TYR A 156 0.50 13.58 -21.52
CA TYR A 156 -0.68 12.98 -22.14
C TYR A 156 -1.82 13.98 -22.19
N ASP A 157 -2.68 13.86 -23.19
CA ASP A 157 -3.91 14.63 -23.31
C ASP A 157 -5.06 13.81 -22.70
N LEU A 158 -5.91 14.41 -21.87
CA LEU A 158 -7.01 13.69 -21.23
C LEU A 158 -8.16 13.45 -22.21
N ASN A 159 -8.74 12.25 -22.15
CA ASN A 159 -9.91 11.89 -22.94
C ASN A 159 -11.13 12.69 -22.50
N CYS A 160 -11.75 13.43 -23.42
CA CYS A 160 -13.04 14.07 -23.20
C CYS A 160 -14.17 13.03 -23.16
N LEU A 161 -15.05 13.14 -22.16
CA LEU A 161 -16.37 12.52 -22.19
C LEU A 161 -17.26 13.32 -23.16
N ASN A 162 -17.24 12.91 -24.43
CA ASN A 162 -18.26 13.35 -25.38
C ASN A 162 -19.59 12.69 -25.02
N TYR A 163 -20.57 13.51 -24.64
CA TYR A 163 -21.99 13.16 -24.49
C TYR A 163 -22.78 13.72 -25.68
#